data_AF-A0A2Z6RSS8-F1
#
_entry.id   AF-A0A2Z6RSS8-F1
#
_cell.length_a   1.000
_cell.length_b   1.000
_cell.length_c   1.000
_cell.angle_alpha   90.00
_cell.angle_beta   90.00
_cell.angle_gamma   90.00
#
_symmetry.space_group_name_H-M   'P 1'
#
loop_
_entity.id
_entity.type
_entity.pdbx_description
1 polymer ?
#
loop_
_entity_poly.entity_id
_entity_poly.type
_entity_poly.pdbx_seq_one_letter_code
_entity_poly.pdbx_strand_id
1 'polypeptide(L)'
;MENGNGHILIEDEWKRIREIIDDYRSKIPQHQRTFNPLFYFIIDHSGQHGPSSVLLKDYISFCGRRSSRCTCINRIIKKLIDIINDSVDCPNKDDVSEYEHMMRNIVPFIDATINKVPEYRIRYFESTLHATAIRRNMGGDPTECARIGYKVDVLIKLPGLHWSPDIGCGEISGGLPRCTRVKEWMDTLKLGLELRDVWILANNQLCGVDTNNLVIWGFTVVARSIRIYALAIAGGLIHLILAYEAPIPSARWNRCNAKIAYCTMLEFLKKLNDTKILLLN
;
A
#
# COMPACT_ATOMS: atom_id res chain seq x y z
N MET A 1 12.11 -10.11 21.93
CA MET A 1 11.06 -10.90 22.59
C MET A 1 10.30 -9.94 23.47
N GLU A 2 9.12 -9.54 23.00
CA GLU A 2 8.00 -9.06 23.83
C GLU A 2 6.79 -9.78 23.25
N ASN A 3 6.13 -10.58 24.09
CA ASN A 3 4.94 -11.34 23.77
C ASN A 3 3.77 -10.37 23.65
N GLY A 4 3.54 -9.85 22.45
CA GLY A 4 2.23 -9.30 22.10
C GLY A 4 1.26 -10.46 21.91
N ASN A 5 0.65 -10.93 23.00
CA ASN A 5 -0.57 -11.72 22.91
C ASN A 5 -1.64 -10.83 22.27
N GLY A 6 -1.71 -10.82 20.95
CA GLY A 6 -2.82 -10.21 20.23
C GLY A 6 -4.09 -10.91 20.66
N HIS A 7 -4.99 -10.20 21.32
CA HIS A 7 -6.31 -10.71 21.61
C HIS A 7 -7.00 -11.04 20.28
N ILE A 8 -7.23 -12.32 20.02
CA ILE A 8 -8.00 -12.74 18.85
C ILE A 8 -9.44 -12.38 19.13
N LEU A 9 -9.98 -11.45 18.37
CA LEU A 9 -11.36 -11.00 18.52
C LEU A 9 -12.32 -12.14 18.20
N ILE A 10 -13.29 -12.37 19.09
CA ILE A 10 -14.37 -13.35 18.90
C ILE A 10 -15.51 -12.74 18.07
N GLU A 11 -16.42 -13.58 17.55
CA GLU A 11 -17.50 -13.14 16.65
C GLU A 11 -18.39 -12.03 17.27
N ASP A 12 -18.69 -12.12 18.57
CA ASP A 12 -19.49 -11.10 19.26
C ASP A 12 -18.77 -9.75 19.33
N GLU A 13 -17.44 -9.74 19.47
CA GLU A 13 -16.65 -8.52 19.44
C GLU A 13 -16.61 -7.94 18.03
N TRP A 14 -16.43 -8.79 17.00
CA TRP A 14 -16.52 -8.34 15.61
C TRP A 14 -17.87 -7.74 15.28
N LYS A 15 -18.96 -8.36 15.76
CA LYS A 15 -20.31 -7.82 15.61
C LYS A 15 -20.44 -6.44 16.26
N ARG A 16 -19.96 -6.28 17.48
CA ARG A 16 -19.97 -4.99 18.19
C ARG A 16 -19.15 -3.93 17.47
N ILE A 17 -17.98 -4.28 16.95
CA ILE A 17 -17.14 -3.37 16.16
C ILE A 17 -17.88 -2.92 14.90
N ARG A 18 -18.55 -3.84 14.19
CA ARG A 18 -19.36 -3.50 13.01
C ARG A 18 -20.50 -2.54 13.36
N GLU A 19 -21.22 -2.79 14.44
CA GLU A 19 -22.29 -1.91 14.93
C GLU A 19 -21.78 -0.49 15.24
N ILE A 20 -20.61 -0.36 15.88
CA ILE A 20 -19.98 0.94 16.14
C ILE A 20 -19.64 1.67 14.83
N ILE A 21 -19.10 0.94 13.86
CA ILE A 21 -18.74 1.50 12.55
C ILE A 21 -19.99 1.92 11.79
N ASP A 22 -21.05 1.11 11.79
CA ASP A 22 -22.31 1.42 11.12
C ASP A 22 -23.00 2.66 11.72
N ASP A 23 -23.02 2.76 13.05
CA ASP A 23 -23.51 3.96 13.74
C ASP A 23 -22.72 5.21 13.33
N TYR A 24 -21.39 5.12 13.32
CA TYR A 24 -20.53 6.23 12.86
C TYR A 24 -20.80 6.59 11.39
N ARG A 25 -20.88 5.58 10.51
CA ARG A 25 -21.11 5.75 9.07
C ARG A 25 -22.41 6.48 8.78
N SER A 26 -23.49 6.14 9.50
CA SER A 26 -24.80 6.77 9.33
C SER A 26 -24.76 8.29 9.57
N LYS A 27 -23.79 8.76 10.37
CA LYS A 27 -23.61 10.16 10.76
C LYS A 27 -22.62 10.93 9.86
N ILE A 28 -21.93 10.26 8.93
CA ILE A 28 -20.96 10.92 8.04
C ILE A 28 -21.70 11.85 7.05
N PRO A 29 -21.44 13.17 7.07
CA PRO A 29 -22.01 14.11 6.11
C PRO A 29 -21.66 13.72 4.67
N GLN A 30 -22.58 13.92 3.73
CA GLN A 30 -22.40 13.47 2.34
C GLN A 30 -21.10 13.97 1.69
N HIS A 31 -20.72 15.23 1.95
CA HIS A 31 -19.50 15.83 1.41
C HIS A 31 -18.20 15.23 2.00
N GLN A 32 -18.28 14.52 3.13
CA GLN A 32 -17.13 13.89 3.79
C GLN A 32 -17.00 12.40 3.45
N ARG A 33 -18.06 11.76 2.94
CA ARG A 33 -18.09 10.32 2.65
C ARG A 33 -16.95 9.88 1.74
N THR A 34 -16.65 10.68 0.71
CA THR A 34 -15.56 10.41 -0.23
C THR A 34 -14.18 10.30 0.43
N PHE A 35 -13.95 11.01 1.52
CA PHE A 35 -12.62 11.11 2.16
C PHE A 35 -12.53 10.34 3.48
N ASN A 36 -13.62 9.70 3.89
CA ASN A 36 -13.71 8.98 5.14
C ASN A 36 -13.56 7.46 4.89
N PRO A 37 -12.49 6.81 5.36
CA PRO A 37 -12.24 5.39 5.10
C PRO A 37 -13.31 4.50 5.73
N LEU A 38 -13.90 4.91 6.86
CA LEU A 38 -14.95 4.15 7.54
C LEU A 38 -16.24 4.10 6.73
N PHE A 39 -16.50 5.08 5.86
CA PHE A 39 -17.59 5.02 4.88
C PHE A 39 -17.44 3.85 3.90
N TYR A 40 -16.21 3.35 3.72
CA TYR A 40 -15.88 2.20 2.87
C TYR A 40 -15.54 0.94 3.66
N PHE A 41 -15.81 0.91 4.97
CA PHE A 41 -15.40 -0.15 5.90
C PHE A 41 -13.87 -0.36 6.00
N ILE A 42 -13.09 0.65 5.58
CA ILE A 42 -11.63 0.62 5.68
C ILE A 42 -11.22 1.13 7.07
N ILE A 43 -10.53 0.26 7.78
CA ILE A 43 -9.90 0.53 9.07
C ILE A 43 -8.45 0.90 8.81
N ASP A 44 -8.08 2.15 9.11
CA ASP A 44 -6.70 2.61 9.02
C ASP A 44 -5.93 2.25 10.30
N HIS A 45 -4.97 1.35 10.16
CA HIS A 45 -4.02 0.99 11.23
C HIS A 45 -2.73 1.83 11.19
N SER A 46 -2.60 2.77 10.25
CA SER A 46 -1.43 3.66 10.20
C SER A 46 -1.51 4.83 11.18
N GLY A 47 -2.72 5.14 11.66
CA GLY A 47 -3.00 6.22 12.60
C GLY A 47 -3.17 7.59 11.92
N GLN A 48 -3.27 7.63 10.59
CA GLN A 48 -3.53 8.86 9.84
C GLN A 48 -5.00 9.28 9.94
N HIS A 49 -5.92 8.32 10.01
CA HIS A 49 -7.33 8.57 10.27
C HIS A 49 -7.64 8.55 11.77
N GLY A 50 -7.74 9.75 12.36
CA GLY A 50 -8.05 9.94 13.78
C GLY A 50 -9.29 9.17 14.26
N PRO A 51 -10.46 9.23 13.58
CA PRO A 51 -11.65 8.52 14.01
C PRO A 51 -11.49 7.00 14.09
N SER A 52 -10.78 6.35 13.15
CA SER A 52 -10.50 4.90 13.25
C SER A 52 -9.68 4.59 14.51
N SER A 53 -8.70 5.43 14.80
CA SER A 53 -7.83 5.29 15.98
C SER A 53 -8.59 5.45 17.29
N VAL A 54 -9.55 6.38 17.34
CA VAL A 54 -10.33 6.69 18.54
C VAL A 54 -11.44 5.67 18.77
N LEU A 55 -12.22 5.34 17.74
CA LEU A 55 -13.37 4.44 17.84
C LEU A 55 -12.97 3.02 18.19
N LEU A 56 -11.81 2.58 17.71
CA LEU A 56 -11.38 1.19 17.81
C LEU A 56 -10.18 1.00 18.74
N LYS A 57 -9.85 2.00 19.56
CA LYS A 57 -8.66 1.96 20.43
C LYS A 57 -8.61 0.72 21.32
N ASP A 58 -9.77 0.26 21.78
CA ASP A 58 -9.90 -0.87 22.71
C ASP A 58 -9.88 -2.22 22.00
N TYR A 59 -9.97 -2.22 20.66
CA TYR A 59 -10.04 -3.41 19.82
C TYR A 59 -8.82 -3.59 18.91
N ILE A 60 -8.10 -2.50 18.64
CA ILE A 60 -7.01 -2.48 17.68
C ILE A 60 -5.72 -2.08 18.38
N SER A 61 -4.82 -3.04 18.50
CA SER A 61 -3.41 -2.73 18.74
C SER A 61 -2.81 -2.16 17.46
N PHE A 62 -2.34 -0.91 17.52
CA PHE A 62 -1.55 -0.34 16.43
C PHE A 62 -0.32 -1.22 16.17
N CYS A 63 -0.26 -1.81 14.98
CA CYS A 63 0.89 -2.60 14.56
C CYS A 63 2.14 -1.72 14.50
N GLY A 64 3.14 -2.03 15.32
CA GLY A 64 4.43 -1.33 15.31
C GLY A 64 5.10 -1.40 13.93
N ARG A 65 5.66 -0.28 13.47
CA ARG A 65 6.40 -0.20 12.20
C ARG A 65 7.61 -1.10 12.26
N ARG A 66 7.74 -2.03 11.30
CA ARG A 66 8.92 -2.88 11.21
C ARG A 66 9.97 -2.23 10.33
N SER A 67 11.19 -2.09 10.86
CA SER A 67 12.38 -1.83 10.04
C SER A 67 12.88 -3.15 9.47
N SER A 68 13.06 -3.24 8.15
CA SER A 68 13.68 -4.40 7.51
C SER A 68 15.20 -4.36 7.73
N ARG A 69 15.82 -5.51 8.05
CA ARG A 69 17.28 -5.68 8.06
C ARG A 69 17.63 -6.80 7.08
N CYS A 70 18.16 -6.47 5.89
CA CYS A 70 18.73 -7.48 4.97
C CYS A 70 20.25 -7.56 5.11
N THR A 71 20.77 -8.78 4.95
CA THR A 71 22.20 -9.11 4.87
C THR A 71 22.70 -9.30 3.43
N CYS A 72 22.00 -8.77 2.42
CA CYS A 72 22.20 -9.16 1.01
C CYS A 72 23.15 -8.26 0.16
N ILE A 73 24.12 -8.95 -0.47
CA ILE A 73 24.92 -8.72 -1.70
C ILE A 73 25.36 -7.27 -2.04
N ASN A 74 26.62 -6.97 -1.70
CA ASN A 74 27.31 -5.68 -1.91
C ASN A 74 27.26 -5.11 -3.34
N ARG A 75 27.20 -5.95 -4.40
CA ARG A 75 27.36 -5.48 -5.78
C ARG A 75 26.12 -4.77 -6.36
N ILE A 76 24.91 -5.25 -6.08
CA ILE A 76 23.66 -4.61 -6.54
C ILE A 76 23.47 -3.28 -5.80
N ILE A 77 23.68 -3.29 -4.48
CA ILE A 77 23.59 -2.10 -3.64
C ILE A 77 24.58 -1.03 -4.09
N LYS A 78 25.81 -1.40 -4.48
CA LYS A 78 26.80 -0.43 -4.99
C LYS A 78 26.28 0.31 -6.23
N LYS A 79 25.78 -0.42 -7.24
CA LYS A 79 25.20 0.19 -8.45
C LYS A 79 23.99 1.06 -8.13
N LEU A 80 23.14 0.63 -7.22
CA LEU A 80 21.98 1.41 -6.77
C LEU A 80 22.43 2.71 -6.07
N ILE A 81 23.45 2.64 -5.21
CA ILE A 81 24.02 3.82 -4.56
C ILE A 81 24.58 4.80 -5.59
N ASP A 82 25.27 4.31 -6.62
CA ASP A 82 25.81 5.17 -7.69
C ASP A 82 24.68 5.93 -8.39
N ILE A 83 23.58 5.25 -8.78
CA ILE A 83 22.40 5.90 -9.39
C ILE A 83 21.74 6.90 -8.43
N ILE A 84 21.60 6.55 -7.15
CA ILE A 84 20.97 7.43 -6.15
C ILE A 84 21.85 8.66 -5.85
N ASN A 85 23.18 8.55 -5.97
CA ASN A 85 24.08 9.67 -5.77
C ASN A 85 23.83 10.78 -6.80
N ASP A 86 23.52 10.43 -8.05
CA ASP A 86 23.18 11.41 -9.09
C ASP A 86 21.92 12.20 -8.71
N SER A 87 20.91 11.54 -8.13
CA SER A 87 19.70 12.19 -7.61
C SER A 87 19.99 13.08 -6.40
N VAL A 88 20.84 12.60 -5.48
CA VAL A 88 21.20 13.29 -4.22
C VAL A 88 22.08 14.52 -4.46
N ASP A 89 22.91 14.48 -5.50
CA ASP A 89 23.85 15.55 -5.85
C ASP A 89 23.25 16.55 -6.86
N CYS A 90 22.03 16.31 -7.35
CA CYS A 90 21.34 17.23 -8.24
C CYS A 90 21.01 18.57 -7.53
N PRO A 91 21.29 19.74 -8.15
CA PRO A 91 21.01 21.05 -7.54
C PRO A 91 19.54 21.26 -7.14
N ASN A 92 18.60 20.76 -7.95
CA ASN A 92 17.15 20.95 -7.74
C ASN A 92 16.50 19.74 -7.07
N LYS A 93 17.26 18.85 -6.43
CA LYS A 93 16.76 17.58 -5.87
C LYS A 93 15.58 17.68 -4.89
N ASP A 94 15.34 18.85 -4.31
CA ASP A 94 14.27 19.10 -3.33
C ASP A 94 13.09 19.89 -3.92
N ASP A 95 13.17 20.25 -5.19
CA ASP A 95 12.11 20.91 -5.97
C ASP A 95 11.95 20.19 -7.32
N VAL A 96 11.22 19.07 -7.28
CA VAL A 96 11.01 18.21 -8.45
C VAL A 96 9.55 17.78 -8.54
N SER A 97 9.07 17.59 -9.77
CA SER A 97 7.72 17.07 -10.02
C SER A 97 7.53 15.65 -9.46
N GLU A 98 6.27 15.23 -9.30
CA GLU A 98 5.92 13.84 -8.90
C GLU A 98 6.54 12.81 -9.84
N TYR A 99 6.48 13.08 -11.15
CA TYR A 99 7.13 12.29 -12.19
C TYR A 99 8.64 12.17 -11.96
N GLU A 100 9.34 13.31 -11.82
CA GLU A 100 10.78 13.31 -11.66
C GLU A 100 11.20 12.68 -10.33
N HIS A 101 10.41 12.90 -9.28
CA HIS A 101 10.60 12.25 -8.00
C HIS A 101 10.52 10.72 -8.13
N MET A 102 9.50 10.20 -8.80
CA MET A 102 9.34 8.76 -9.08
C MET A 102 10.54 8.21 -9.83
N MET A 103 10.91 8.84 -10.95
CA MET A 103 11.97 8.35 -11.83
C MET A 103 13.33 8.32 -11.18
N ARG A 104 13.67 9.37 -10.41
CA ARG A 104 15.00 9.48 -9.80
C ARG A 104 15.13 8.77 -8.47
N ASN A 105 14.04 8.62 -7.73
CA ASN A 105 14.10 8.20 -6.33
C ASN A 105 13.37 6.89 -6.04
N ILE A 106 12.51 6.39 -6.93
CA ILE A 106 11.69 5.20 -6.68
C ILE A 106 11.98 4.09 -7.68
N VAL A 107 11.95 4.41 -8.97
CA VAL A 107 12.24 3.45 -10.05
C VAL A 107 13.57 2.70 -9.84
N PRO A 108 14.68 3.34 -9.39
CA PRO A 108 15.92 2.60 -9.12
C PRO A 108 15.77 1.47 -8.11
N PHE A 109 14.95 1.66 -7.07
CA PHE A 109 14.70 0.61 -6.08
C PHE A 109 13.83 -0.51 -6.67
N ILE A 110 12.78 -0.17 -7.43
CA ILE A 110 11.92 -1.14 -8.11
C ILE A 110 12.75 -1.97 -9.11
N ASP A 111 13.59 -1.31 -9.90
CA ASP A 111 14.44 -1.95 -10.91
C ASP A 111 15.51 -2.87 -10.30
N ALA A 112 16.01 -2.50 -9.12
CA ALA A 112 16.97 -3.31 -8.37
C ALA A 112 16.30 -4.51 -7.64
N THR A 113 14.97 -4.55 -7.56
CA THR A 113 14.20 -5.55 -6.79
C THR A 113 13.15 -6.25 -7.66
N ILE A 114 11.94 -5.70 -7.75
CA ILE A 114 10.76 -6.30 -8.37
C ILE A 114 10.99 -6.55 -9.86
N ASN A 115 11.63 -5.62 -10.58
CA ASN A 115 11.89 -5.76 -12.02
C ASN A 115 12.94 -6.85 -12.35
N LYS A 116 13.54 -7.48 -11.33
CA LYS A 116 14.42 -8.65 -11.51
C LYS A 116 13.64 -9.96 -11.56
N VAL A 117 12.35 -9.96 -11.25
CA VAL A 117 11.51 -11.16 -11.27
C VAL A 117 10.87 -11.32 -12.65
N PRO A 118 11.25 -12.35 -13.44
CA PRO A 118 10.78 -12.51 -14.82
C PRO A 118 9.26 -12.66 -14.95
N GLU A 119 8.59 -13.19 -13.94
CA GLU A 119 7.14 -13.38 -13.93
C GLU A 119 6.36 -12.08 -13.74
N TYR A 120 7.00 -11.01 -13.26
CA TYR A 120 6.32 -9.72 -13.04
C TYR A 120 6.47 -8.79 -14.24
N ARG A 121 5.44 -7.98 -14.45
CA ARG A 121 5.45 -6.87 -15.41
C ARG A 121 5.08 -5.59 -14.69
N ILE A 122 5.97 -4.61 -14.74
CA ILE A 122 5.76 -3.32 -14.10
C ILE A 122 5.30 -2.32 -15.16
N ARG A 123 4.24 -1.57 -14.85
CA ARG A 123 3.84 -0.38 -15.58
C ARG A 123 4.08 0.82 -14.68
N TYR A 124 4.79 1.81 -15.20
CA TYR A 124 5.01 3.09 -14.56
C TYR A 124 4.02 4.12 -15.10
N PHE A 125 3.81 5.20 -14.36
CA PHE A 125 2.83 6.27 -14.59
C PHE A 125 1.38 5.82 -14.44
N GLU A 126 0.47 6.79 -14.60
CA GLU A 126 -0.97 6.62 -14.54
C GLU A 126 -1.47 5.37 -15.28
N SER A 127 -1.68 4.31 -14.52
CA SER A 127 -2.06 2.99 -14.99
C SER A 127 -3.36 2.58 -14.34
N THR A 128 -4.38 2.34 -15.16
CA THR A 128 -5.68 1.87 -14.66
C THR A 128 -5.57 0.44 -14.11
N LEU A 129 -6.06 0.22 -12.89
CA LEU A 129 -6.21 -1.13 -12.32
C LEU A 129 -7.38 -1.85 -12.98
N HIS A 130 -7.15 -3.11 -13.36
CA HIS A 130 -8.18 -3.93 -13.99
C HIS A 130 -9.34 -4.17 -13.01
N ALA A 131 -9.03 -4.47 -11.76
CA ALA A 131 -10.01 -4.73 -10.71
C ALA A 131 -10.94 -3.52 -10.47
N THR A 132 -10.37 -2.32 -10.30
CA THR A 132 -11.14 -1.10 -10.09
C THR A 132 -11.96 -0.72 -11.33
N ALA A 133 -11.44 -0.95 -12.54
CA ALA A 133 -12.19 -0.71 -13.77
C ALA A 133 -13.42 -1.62 -13.88
N ILE A 134 -13.27 -2.91 -13.55
CA ILE A 134 -14.41 -3.86 -13.50
C ILE A 134 -15.46 -3.37 -12.51
N ARG A 135 -15.06 -3.06 -11.27
CA ARG A 135 -16.01 -2.68 -10.21
C ARG A 135 -16.79 -1.42 -10.54
N ARG A 136 -16.15 -0.39 -11.11
CA ARG A 136 -16.86 0.84 -11.51
C ARG A 136 -17.97 0.58 -12.53
N ASN A 137 -17.75 -0.38 -13.43
CA ASN A 137 -18.71 -0.71 -14.48
C ASN A 137 -19.88 -1.56 -13.97
N MET A 138 -19.80 -2.12 -12.75
CA MET A 138 -20.89 -2.92 -12.17
C MET A 138 -22.09 -2.07 -11.70
N GLY A 139 -21.96 -0.74 -11.66
CA GLY A 139 -23.01 0.15 -11.11
C GLY A 139 -23.26 -0.11 -9.62
N GLY A 140 -24.14 0.68 -8.99
CA GLY A 140 -24.62 0.38 -7.64
C GLY A 140 -24.04 1.23 -6.49
N ASP A 141 -23.94 0.63 -5.30
CA ASP A 141 -23.68 1.30 -4.02
C ASP A 141 -22.36 2.11 -4.07
N PRO A 142 -22.38 3.43 -3.75
CA PRO A 142 -21.18 4.24 -3.63
C PRO A 142 -20.11 3.70 -2.66
N THR A 143 -20.48 2.85 -1.69
CA THR A 143 -19.53 2.21 -0.79
C THR A 143 -18.77 1.07 -1.48
N GLU A 144 -19.36 0.46 -2.49
CA GLU A 144 -18.77 -0.60 -3.30
C GLU A 144 -18.02 -0.03 -4.51
N CYS A 145 -18.56 1.04 -5.11
CA CYS A 145 -18.02 1.71 -6.28
C CYS A 145 -17.46 3.09 -5.93
N ALA A 146 -16.28 3.12 -5.30
CA ALA A 146 -15.67 4.39 -4.92
C ALA A 146 -15.33 5.26 -6.14
N ARG A 147 -15.67 6.55 -6.04
CA ARG A 147 -15.42 7.55 -7.10
C ARG A 147 -13.97 8.07 -7.09
N ILE A 148 -13.22 7.75 -6.05
CA ILE A 148 -11.76 7.97 -5.92
C ILE A 148 -11.04 6.62 -5.99
N GLY A 149 -9.83 6.58 -6.55
CA GLY A 149 -9.14 5.32 -6.88
C GLY A 149 -9.52 4.82 -8.26
N TYR A 150 -8.53 4.69 -9.16
CA TYR A 150 -8.72 4.24 -10.55
C TYR A 150 -7.40 3.97 -11.26
N LYS A 151 -6.40 4.80 -10.97
CA LYS A 151 -5.11 4.84 -11.64
C LYS A 151 -4.04 4.96 -10.58
N VAL A 152 -3.01 4.15 -10.69
CA VAL A 152 -1.81 4.20 -9.86
C VAL A 152 -0.63 4.66 -10.67
N ASP A 153 0.41 5.16 -9.99
CA ASP A 153 1.67 5.53 -10.62
C ASP A 153 2.56 4.33 -10.92
N VAL A 154 2.39 3.25 -10.16
CA VAL A 154 3.11 1.99 -10.36
C VAL A 154 2.12 0.84 -10.27
N LEU A 155 2.09 -0.01 -11.29
CA LEU A 155 1.28 -1.22 -11.31
C LEU A 155 2.15 -2.45 -11.58
N ILE A 156 2.03 -3.46 -10.72
CA ILE A 156 2.77 -4.71 -10.81
C ILE A 156 1.79 -5.81 -11.20
N LYS A 157 2.04 -6.45 -12.34
CA LYS A 157 1.18 -7.49 -12.91
C LYS A 157 1.82 -8.86 -12.86
N LEU A 158 1.00 -9.88 -12.67
CA LEU A 158 1.33 -11.29 -12.83
C LEU A 158 0.60 -11.85 -14.06
N PRO A 159 1.15 -11.69 -15.29
CA PRO A 159 0.50 -12.14 -16.52
C PRO A 159 0.40 -13.66 -16.67
N GLY A 160 1.07 -14.44 -15.82
CA GLY A 160 1.12 -15.91 -15.92
C GLY A 160 -0.20 -16.64 -15.60
N LEU A 161 -1.22 -15.93 -15.12
CA LEU A 161 -2.55 -16.47 -14.83
C LEU A 161 -3.56 -16.01 -15.90
N HIS A 162 -4.61 -16.80 -16.13
CA HIS A 162 -5.63 -16.54 -17.17
C HIS A 162 -6.31 -15.18 -17.02
N TRP A 163 -6.42 -14.68 -15.80
CA TRP A 163 -7.02 -13.39 -15.47
C TRP A 163 -6.00 -12.27 -15.21
N SER A 164 -4.70 -12.58 -15.33
CA SER A 164 -3.57 -11.64 -15.26
C SER A 164 -3.66 -10.62 -14.10
N PRO A 165 -3.62 -11.08 -12.83
CA PRO A 165 -3.79 -10.23 -11.66
C PRO A 165 -2.86 -9.03 -11.63
N ASP A 166 -3.41 -7.91 -11.16
CA ASP A 166 -2.64 -6.83 -10.58
C ASP A 166 -2.22 -7.27 -9.17
N ILE A 167 -0.96 -7.67 -8.97
CA ILE A 167 -0.48 -8.28 -7.70
C ILE A 167 -0.01 -7.26 -6.67
N GLY A 168 0.28 -6.03 -7.12
CA GLY A 168 0.56 -4.90 -6.25
C GLY A 168 0.58 -3.58 -7.01
N CYS A 169 0.51 -2.48 -6.27
CA CYS A 169 0.52 -1.14 -6.86
C CYS A 169 1.20 -0.10 -5.96
N GLY A 170 1.46 1.08 -6.51
CA GLY A 170 2.12 2.18 -5.83
C GLY A 170 1.61 3.56 -6.21
N GLU A 171 1.53 4.45 -5.22
CA GLU A 171 1.13 5.86 -5.35
C GLU A 171 2.30 6.77 -4.94
N ILE A 172 2.59 7.77 -5.76
CA ILE A 172 3.57 8.81 -5.45
C ILE A 172 2.80 10.05 -5.01
N SER A 173 2.83 10.34 -3.71
CA SER A 173 2.07 11.44 -3.13
C SER A 173 2.79 12.77 -3.31
N GLY A 174 2.75 13.29 -4.53
CA GLY A 174 3.38 14.55 -4.91
C GLY A 174 4.88 14.42 -5.20
N GLY A 175 5.44 15.53 -5.69
CA GLY A 175 6.87 15.68 -5.89
C GLY A 175 7.61 16.04 -4.60
N LEU A 176 8.70 16.79 -4.77
CA LEU A 176 9.40 17.45 -3.68
C LEU A 176 9.25 18.96 -3.86
N PRO A 177 9.02 19.73 -2.78
CA PRO A 177 8.94 19.30 -1.38
C PRO A 177 7.67 18.51 -1.03
N ARG A 178 7.58 17.97 0.20
CA ARG A 178 6.46 17.16 0.68
C ARG A 178 5.12 17.84 0.37
N CYS A 179 4.16 17.07 -0.14
CA CYS A 179 2.79 17.51 -0.32
C CYS A 179 2.08 17.81 1.01
N THR A 180 0.86 18.35 0.93
CA THR A 180 0.03 18.59 2.12
C THR A 180 -0.40 17.26 2.75
N ARG A 181 -0.63 17.28 4.07
CA ARG A 181 -1.19 16.10 4.78
C ARG A 181 -2.52 15.62 4.18
N VAL A 182 -3.30 16.54 3.61
CA VAL A 182 -4.56 16.22 2.94
C VAL A 182 -4.30 15.41 1.67
N LYS A 183 -3.35 15.81 0.81
CA LYS A 183 -2.99 15.03 -0.39
C LYS A 183 -2.42 13.66 0.00
N GLU A 184 -1.49 13.64 0.95
CA GLU A 184 -0.92 12.39 1.49
C GLU A 184 -2.01 11.42 1.97
N TRP A 185 -2.99 11.90 2.72
CA TRP A 185 -4.11 11.09 3.17
C TRP A 185 -5.01 10.65 2.01
N MET A 186 -5.33 11.54 1.08
CA MET A 186 -6.16 11.23 -0.08
C MET A 186 -5.53 10.13 -0.94
N ASP A 187 -4.24 10.20 -1.21
CA ASP A 187 -3.50 9.20 -1.98
C ASP A 187 -3.39 7.88 -1.21
N THR A 188 -3.28 7.92 0.13
CA THR A 188 -3.31 6.71 0.98
C THR A 188 -4.69 6.03 0.96
N LEU A 189 -5.78 6.79 1.06
CA LEU A 189 -7.14 6.26 0.97
C LEU A 189 -7.42 5.70 -0.43
N LYS A 190 -6.98 6.40 -1.48
CA LYS A 190 -7.05 5.96 -2.87
C LYS A 190 -6.38 4.59 -3.03
N LEU A 191 -5.15 4.44 -2.54
CA LEU A 191 -4.44 3.15 -2.53
C LEU A 191 -5.27 2.08 -1.79
N GLY A 192 -5.81 2.38 -0.61
CA GLY A 192 -6.63 1.43 0.15
C GLY A 192 -7.85 0.91 -0.62
N LEU A 193 -8.53 1.79 -1.38
CA LEU A 193 -9.66 1.41 -2.21
C LEU A 193 -9.25 0.55 -3.41
N GLU A 194 -8.12 0.86 -4.03
CA GLU A 194 -7.57 0.08 -5.14
C GLU A 194 -7.14 -1.31 -4.69
N LEU A 195 -6.44 -1.41 -3.55
CA LEU A 195 -6.05 -2.69 -2.94
C LEU A 195 -7.28 -3.53 -2.56
N ARG A 196 -8.35 -2.90 -2.07
CA ARG A 196 -9.63 -3.57 -1.76
C ARG A 196 -10.24 -4.18 -3.01
N ASP A 197 -10.27 -3.44 -4.11
CA ASP A 197 -10.85 -3.92 -5.36
C ASP A 197 -10.05 -5.09 -5.93
N VAL A 198 -8.72 -5.02 -5.85
CA VAL A 198 -7.84 -6.15 -6.19
C VAL A 198 -8.13 -7.36 -5.31
N TRP A 199 -8.29 -7.17 -4.01
CA TRP A 199 -8.62 -8.26 -3.08
C TRP A 199 -9.93 -8.93 -3.46
N ILE A 200 -10.97 -8.16 -3.75
CA ILE A 200 -12.30 -8.69 -4.11
C ILE A 200 -12.24 -9.46 -5.42
N LEU A 201 -11.54 -8.93 -6.43
CA LEU A 201 -11.36 -9.65 -7.68
C LEU A 201 -10.60 -10.97 -7.46
N ALA A 202 -9.51 -10.95 -6.70
CA ALA A 202 -8.74 -12.15 -6.36
C ALA A 202 -9.60 -13.18 -5.61
N ASN A 203 -10.37 -12.75 -4.62
CA ASN A 203 -11.28 -13.62 -3.87
C ASN A 203 -12.32 -14.29 -4.77
N ASN A 204 -12.87 -13.57 -5.74
CA ASN A 204 -13.82 -14.14 -6.69
C ASN A 204 -13.18 -15.16 -7.64
N GLN A 205 -11.91 -14.96 -8.01
CA GLN A 205 -11.15 -15.91 -8.84
C GLN A 205 -10.72 -17.16 -8.06
N LEU A 206 -10.49 -17.02 -6.76
CA LEU A 206 -10.13 -18.10 -5.83
C LEU A 206 -11.35 -18.85 -5.28
N CYS A 207 -12.43 -18.95 -6.05
CA CYS A 207 -13.68 -19.57 -5.60
C CYS A 207 -13.46 -20.98 -5.04
N GLY A 208 -13.79 -21.19 -3.76
CA GLY A 208 -13.60 -22.46 -3.06
C GLY A 208 -12.25 -22.62 -2.33
N VAL A 209 -11.34 -21.66 -2.43
CA VAL A 209 -10.10 -21.58 -1.64
C VAL A 209 -10.35 -20.73 -0.40
N ASP A 210 -9.75 -21.11 0.74
CA ASP A 210 -9.76 -20.27 1.94
C ASP A 210 -8.91 -19.00 1.71
N THR A 211 -9.59 -17.86 1.64
CA THR A 211 -8.99 -16.54 1.42
C THR A 211 -8.73 -15.77 2.72
N ASN A 212 -8.87 -16.39 3.90
CA ASN A 212 -8.57 -15.75 5.19
C ASN A 212 -7.13 -15.23 5.29
N ASN A 213 -6.21 -15.84 4.55
CA ASN A 213 -4.80 -15.43 4.49
C ASN A 213 -4.47 -14.56 3.27
N LEU A 214 -5.46 -14.17 2.46
CA LEU A 214 -5.26 -13.30 1.31
C LEU A 214 -4.93 -11.88 1.76
N VAL A 215 -3.72 -11.45 1.45
CA VAL A 215 -3.25 -10.09 1.66
C VAL A 215 -2.83 -9.50 0.33
N ILE A 216 -3.33 -8.32 0.00
CA ILE A 216 -2.89 -7.54 -1.16
C ILE A 216 -1.99 -6.42 -0.68
N TRP A 217 -0.92 -6.15 -1.42
CA TRP A 217 0.11 -5.22 -0.99
C TRP A 217 0.26 -4.05 -1.95
N GLY A 218 0.51 -2.88 -1.39
CA GLY A 218 0.86 -1.70 -2.16
C GLY A 218 1.81 -0.80 -1.40
N PHE A 219 2.20 0.32 -2.00
CA PHE A 219 3.04 1.30 -1.33
C PHE A 219 2.64 2.73 -1.66
N THR A 220 2.93 3.65 -0.75
CA THR A 220 2.93 5.08 -1.04
C THR A 220 4.33 5.63 -0.92
N VAL A 221 4.65 6.65 -1.68
CA VAL A 221 5.84 7.48 -1.49
C VAL A 221 5.39 8.85 -1.05
N VAL A 222 5.86 9.29 0.12
CA VAL A 222 5.55 10.61 0.66
C VAL A 222 6.86 11.32 0.94
N ALA A 223 7.17 12.33 0.14
CA ALA A 223 8.49 12.94 0.12
C ALA A 223 9.58 11.86 0.09
N ARG A 224 10.54 11.91 1.01
CA ARG A 224 11.66 10.96 1.07
C ARG A 224 11.35 9.72 1.93
N SER A 225 10.13 9.19 1.87
CA SER A 225 9.72 7.99 2.62
C SER A 225 8.90 7.02 1.77
N ILE A 226 9.34 5.76 1.71
CA ILE A 226 8.57 4.64 1.14
C ILE A 226 7.78 4.00 2.27
N ARG A 227 6.48 3.82 2.06
CA ARG A 227 5.56 3.19 3.02
C ARG A 227 4.84 2.03 2.35
N ILE A 228 5.02 0.83 2.87
CA ILE A 228 4.38 -0.38 2.34
C ILE A 228 3.13 -0.68 3.17
N TYR A 229 2.01 -0.82 2.49
CA TYR A 229 0.73 -1.16 3.06
C TYR A 229 0.34 -2.61 2.71
N ALA A 230 -0.27 -3.26 3.71
CA ALA A 230 -1.01 -4.50 3.54
C ALA A 230 -2.50 -4.19 3.61
N LEU A 231 -3.29 -4.83 2.76
CA LEU A 231 -4.73 -4.88 2.85
C LEU A 231 -5.18 -6.33 3.08
N ALA A 232 -5.88 -6.53 4.19
CA ALA A 232 -6.45 -7.81 4.59
C ALA A 232 -7.91 -7.63 5.01
N ILE A 233 -8.70 -8.70 4.98
CA ILE A 233 -10.08 -8.70 5.44
C ILE A 233 -10.20 -9.58 6.69
N ALA A 234 -10.82 -9.05 7.73
CA ALA A 234 -11.11 -9.78 8.97
C ALA A 234 -12.42 -9.26 9.57
N GLY A 235 -13.26 -10.17 10.07
CA GLY A 235 -14.54 -9.79 10.69
C GLY A 235 -15.49 -9.01 9.76
N GLY A 236 -15.38 -9.18 8.45
CA GLY A 236 -16.14 -8.42 7.44
C GLY A 236 -15.66 -6.97 7.23
N LEU A 237 -14.52 -6.60 7.80
CA LEU A 237 -13.92 -5.27 7.68
C LEU A 237 -12.62 -5.33 6.88
N ILE A 238 -12.26 -4.19 6.28
CA ILE A 238 -11.06 -4.06 5.46
C ILE A 238 -9.98 -3.38 6.31
N HIS A 239 -8.86 -4.05 6.51
CA HIS A 239 -7.76 -3.57 7.36
C HIS A 239 -6.63 -3.05 6.48
N LEU A 240 -6.42 -1.74 6.47
CA LEU A 240 -5.28 -1.09 5.81
C LEU A 240 -4.16 -0.87 6.82
N ILE A 241 -3.06 -1.61 6.66
CA ILE A 241 -1.97 -1.70 7.64
C ILE A 241 -0.69 -1.17 7.04
N LEU A 242 -0.11 -0.13 7.67
CA LEU A 242 1.25 0.30 7.36
C LEU A 242 2.25 -0.72 7.93
N ALA A 243 2.71 -1.64 7.09
CA ALA A 243 3.55 -2.75 7.50
C ALA A 243 5.03 -2.36 7.63
N TYR A 244 5.53 -1.54 6.70
CA TYR A 244 6.92 -1.11 6.65
C TYR A 244 7.02 0.36 6.25
N GLU A 245 8.02 1.05 6.77
CA GLU A 245 8.39 2.39 6.33
C GLU A 245 9.91 2.50 6.26
N ALA A 246 10.43 3.15 5.22
CA ALA A 246 11.84 3.39 5.06
C ALA A 246 12.13 4.76 4.46
N PRO A 247 13.15 5.47 4.99
CA PRO A 247 13.60 6.72 4.40
C PRO A 247 14.33 6.46 3.08
N ILE A 248 14.21 7.41 2.16
CA ILE A 248 14.99 7.50 0.93
C ILE A 248 16.12 8.51 1.16
N PRO A 249 17.33 8.29 0.64
CA PRO A 249 18.39 9.28 0.69
C PRO A 249 17.97 10.64 0.13
N SER A 250 18.40 11.69 0.81
CA SER A 250 18.23 13.09 0.39
C SER A 250 19.55 13.85 0.39
N ALA A 251 20.60 13.31 1.00
CA ALA A 251 21.90 13.96 1.15
C ALA A 251 23.03 12.91 1.23
N ARG A 252 24.27 13.35 0.99
CA ARG A 252 25.43 12.46 1.04
C ARG A 252 25.60 11.75 2.40
N TRP A 253 25.29 12.44 3.49
CA TRP A 253 25.43 11.92 4.85
C TRP A 253 24.39 10.84 5.19
N ASN A 254 23.24 10.77 4.50
CA ASN A 254 22.21 9.75 4.73
C ASN A 254 22.12 8.68 3.63
N ARG A 255 23.19 8.50 2.85
CA ARG A 255 23.27 7.45 1.81
C ARG A 255 23.02 6.03 2.33
N CYS A 256 23.26 5.78 3.62
CA CYS A 256 22.91 4.50 4.26
C CYS A 256 21.41 4.17 4.14
N ASN A 257 20.54 5.19 4.02
CA ASN A 257 19.12 5.00 3.78
C ASN A 257 18.83 4.28 2.45
N ALA A 258 19.74 4.31 1.46
CA ALA A 258 19.60 3.53 0.23
C ALA A 258 19.52 2.04 0.54
N LYS A 259 20.36 1.57 1.47
CA LYS A 259 20.32 0.17 1.90
C LYS A 259 19.02 -0.14 2.61
N ILE A 260 18.54 0.75 3.48
CA ILE A 260 17.28 0.55 4.23
C ILE A 260 16.09 0.49 3.26
N ALA A 261 15.96 1.45 2.35
CA ALA A 261 14.93 1.47 1.31
C ALA A 261 14.99 0.22 0.41
N TYR A 262 16.19 -0.20 0.00
CA TYR A 262 16.38 -1.42 -0.77
C TYR A 262 15.92 -2.67 -0.01
N CYS A 263 16.29 -2.81 1.26
CA CYS A 263 15.84 -3.92 2.10
C CYS A 263 14.30 -3.94 2.25
N THR A 264 13.70 -2.76 2.39
CA THR A 264 12.25 -2.61 2.51
C THR A 264 11.54 -3.01 1.21
N MET A 265 12.10 -2.67 0.04
CA MET A 265 11.58 -3.14 -1.25
C MET A 265 11.79 -4.64 -1.49
N LEU A 266 12.83 -5.25 -0.91
CA LEU A 266 12.98 -6.71 -0.90
C LEU A 266 11.93 -7.40 -0.02
N GLU A 267 11.59 -6.83 1.14
CA GLU A 267 10.48 -7.32 1.96
C GLU A 267 9.15 -7.18 1.20
N PHE A 268 8.91 -6.04 0.51
CA PHE A 268 7.75 -5.90 -0.36
C PHE A 268 7.69 -7.00 -1.42
N LEU A 269 8.81 -7.25 -2.12
CA LEU A 269 8.89 -8.31 -3.12
C LEU A 269 8.57 -9.69 -2.51
N LYS A 270 9.10 -9.99 -1.33
CA LYS A 270 8.77 -11.23 -0.61
C LYS A 270 7.26 -11.33 -0.36
N LYS A 271 6.62 -10.23 0.04
CA LYS A 271 5.18 -10.17 0.25
C LYS A 271 4.35 -10.35 -1.02
N LEU A 272 4.78 -9.78 -2.14
CA LEU A 272 4.18 -10.05 -3.44
C LEU A 272 4.30 -11.54 -3.81
N ASN A 273 5.44 -12.17 -3.52
CA ASN A 273 5.62 -13.60 -3.76
C ASN A 273 4.74 -14.47 -2.85
N ASP A 274 4.56 -14.10 -1.58
CA ASP A 274 3.63 -14.78 -0.65
C ASP A 274 2.20 -14.75 -1.23
N THR A 275 1.75 -13.58 -1.71
CA THR A 275 0.45 -13.44 -2.40
C THR A 275 0.39 -14.25 -3.69
N LYS A 276 1.45 -14.24 -4.50
CA LYS A 276 1.54 -15.02 -5.76
C LYS A 276 1.27 -16.50 -5.51
N ILE A 277 1.89 -17.08 -4.48
CA ILE A 277 1.71 -18.49 -4.13
C ILE A 277 0.24 -18.80 -3.85
N LEU A 278 -0.46 -17.91 -3.13
CA LEU A 278 -1.88 -18.09 -2.85
C LEU A 278 -2.74 -17.98 -4.11
N LEU A 279 -2.40 -17.06 -5.03
CA LEU A 279 -3.12 -16.89 -6.31
C LEU A 279 -2.92 -18.04 -7.31
N LEU A 280 -1.94 -18.93 -7.06
CA LEU A 280 -1.65 -20.09 -7.91
C LEU A 280 -2.33 -21.37 -7.43
N ASN A 281 -3.00 -21.35 -6.27
CA ASN A 281 -3.81 -22.45 -5.76
C ASN A 281 -5.19 -22.47 -6.41
#